data_AF-A0A378N7V8-F1
#
_entry.id   AF-A0A378N7V8-F1
#
_cell.length_a   1.000
_cell.length_b   1.000
_cell.length_c   1.000
_cell.angle_alpha   90.00
_cell.angle_beta   90.00
_cell.angle_gamma   90.00
#
_symmetry.space_group_name_H-M   'P 1'
#
loop_
_entity.id
_entity.type
_entity.pdbx_description
1 polymer ?
#
loop_
_entity_poly.entity_id
_entity_poly.type
_entity_poly.pdbx_seq_one_letter_code
_entity_poly.pdbx_strand_id
1 'polypeptide(L)'
;MASAELIVGQQENVAAIGVVAVDNVADIKRQMEQTIAELNTDKGLIILTDIVGGTPMNLASSQLTHPNVFCLFGFEFTFIARSADEP
;
A
#
# COMPACT_ATOMS: atom_id res chain seq x y z
N MET A 1 9.99 -1.58 -4.01
CA MET A 1 10.65 -0.76 -2.97
C MET A 1 12.10 -0.42 -3.30
N ALA A 2 12.91 -1.34 -3.84
CA ALA A 2 14.31 -1.06 -4.21
C ALA A 2 14.50 0.22 -5.08
N SER A 3 13.65 0.46 -6.07
CA SER A 3 13.74 1.70 -6.88
C SER A 3 13.46 2.97 -6.07
N ALA A 4 12.52 2.93 -5.12
CA ALA A 4 12.21 4.08 -4.27
C ALA A 4 13.42 4.40 -3.39
N GLU A 5 14.02 3.36 -2.80
CA GLU A 5 15.20 3.49 -1.96
C GLU A 5 16.39 4.11 -2.68
N LEU A 6 16.58 3.79 -3.97
CA LEU A 6 17.63 4.42 -4.78
C LEU A 6 17.43 5.93 -5.00
N ILE A 7 16.20 6.43 -4.92
CA ILE A 7 15.88 7.84 -5.21
C ILE A 7 15.74 8.66 -3.93
N VAL A 8 15.02 8.15 -2.94
CA VAL A 8 14.68 8.88 -1.71
C VAL A 8 15.30 8.26 -0.45
N GLY A 9 16.13 7.22 -0.58
CA GLY A 9 16.73 6.51 0.54
C GLY A 9 15.79 5.50 1.20
N GLN A 10 16.29 4.79 2.22
CA GLN A 10 15.53 3.77 2.93
C GLN A 10 14.30 4.39 3.61
N GLN A 11 13.14 3.80 3.36
CA GLN A 11 11.87 4.25 3.94
C GLN A 11 11.51 3.34 5.12
N GLU A 12 11.15 3.93 6.25
CA GLU A 12 10.64 3.21 7.41
C GLU A 12 9.12 3.09 7.36
N ASN A 13 8.56 2.12 8.08
CA ASN A 13 7.11 1.93 8.21
C ASN A 13 6.37 1.81 6.85
N VAL A 14 6.97 1.10 5.90
CA VAL A 14 6.39 0.82 4.59
C VAL A 14 6.45 -0.68 4.31
N ALA A 15 5.43 -1.18 3.60
CA ALA A 15 5.41 -2.57 3.15
C ALA A 15 4.89 -2.67 1.71
N ALA A 16 5.28 -3.74 1.02
CA ALA A 16 4.84 -4.04 -0.34
C ALA A 16 4.25 -5.45 -0.40
N ILE A 17 3.10 -5.58 -1.05
CA ILE A 17 2.45 -6.87 -1.30
C ILE A 17 2.41 -7.06 -2.82
N GLY A 18 3.09 -8.10 -3.30
CA GLY A 18 3.00 -8.52 -4.69
C GLY A 18 1.77 -9.40 -4.87
N VAL A 19 0.99 -9.15 -5.92
CA VAL A 19 -0.20 -9.94 -6.28
C VAL A 19 -0.05 -10.41 -7.72
N VAL A 20 -0.24 -11.70 -7.96
CA VAL A 20 -0.25 -12.30 -9.29
C VAL A 20 -1.61 -12.95 -9.59
N ALA A 21 -1.93 -13.13 -10.88
CA ALA A 21 -3.27 -13.54 -11.32
C ALA A 21 -3.74 -14.91 -10.80
N VAL A 22 -2.82 -15.78 -10.37
CA VAL A 22 -3.12 -17.12 -9.83
C VAL A 22 -3.31 -17.12 -8.31
N ASP A 23 -3.10 -15.99 -7.64
CA ASP A 23 -3.21 -15.89 -6.19
C ASP A 23 -4.68 -15.98 -5.75
N ASN A 24 -4.89 -16.67 -4.62
CA ASN A 24 -6.18 -16.72 -3.98
C ASN A 24 -6.45 -15.41 -3.24
N VAL A 25 -7.61 -14.79 -3.54
CA VAL A 25 -8.08 -13.56 -2.89
C VAL A 25 -8.06 -13.65 -1.36
N ALA A 26 -8.40 -14.81 -0.79
CA ALA A 26 -8.41 -15.00 0.66
C ALA A 26 -7.01 -14.94 1.28
N ASP A 27 -6.00 -15.44 0.57
CA ASP A 27 -4.61 -15.42 1.05
C ASP A 27 -4.01 -14.03 0.91
N ILE A 28 -4.30 -13.31 -0.19
CA ILE A 28 -3.92 -11.90 -0.35
C ILE A 28 -4.53 -11.05 0.76
N LYS A 29 -5.81 -11.28 1.08
CA LYS A 29 -6.49 -10.58 2.17
C LYS A 29 -5.80 -10.83 3.51
N ARG A 30 -5.50 -12.09 3.83
CA ARG A 30 -4.80 -12.45 5.06
C ARG A 30 -3.43 -11.80 5.14
N GLN A 31 -2.68 -11.83 4.04
CA GLN A 31 -1.37 -11.18 3.95
C GLN A 31 -1.49 -9.67 4.15
N MET A 32 -2.49 -9.02 3.56
CA MET A 32 -2.75 -7.59 3.74
C MET A 32 -3.03 -7.25 5.21
N GLU A 33 -3.90 -8.01 5.87
CA GLU A 33 -4.23 -7.79 7.28
C GLU A 33 -3.01 -8.00 8.20
N GLN A 34 -2.19 -9.02 7.94
CA GLN A 34 -0.95 -9.27 8.68
C GLN A 34 0.06 -8.14 8.49
N THR A 35 0.30 -7.73 7.24
CA THR A 35 1.20 -6.63 6.92
C THR A 35 0.76 -5.32 7.58
N ILE A 36 -0.55 -5.00 7.55
CA ILE A 36 -1.07 -3.80 8.21
C ILE A 36 -0.83 -3.86 9.73
N ALA A 37 -0.99 -5.03 10.34
CA ALA A 37 -0.76 -5.21 11.78
C ALA A 37 0.71 -5.06 12.19
N GLU A 38 1.66 -5.23 11.27
CA GLU A 38 3.10 -5.03 11.50
C GLU A 38 3.53 -3.56 11.32
N LEU A 39 2.68 -2.72 10.72
CA LEU A 39 2.94 -1.30 10.52
C LEU A 39 2.45 -0.47 11.70
N ASN A 40 3.14 0.64 11.97
CA ASN A 40 2.63 1.69 12.84
C ASN A 40 1.60 2.54 12.06
N THR A 41 0.32 2.41 12.41
CA THR A 41 -0.79 3.15 11.78
C THR A 41 -1.38 4.23 12.67
N ASP A 42 -0.69 4.68 13.73
CA ASP A 42 -1.20 5.65 14.71
C ASP A 42 -1.62 6.98 14.08
N LYS A 43 -0.93 7.39 13.00
CA LYS A 43 -1.21 8.61 12.24
C LYS A 43 -2.16 8.40 11.05
N GLY A 44 -2.64 7.17 10.86
CA GLY A 44 -3.39 6.74 9.69
C GLY A 44 -2.60 5.78 8.81
N LEU A 45 -3.27 5.25 7.79
CA LEU A 45 -2.74 4.27 6.84
C LEU A 45 -2.98 4.75 5.42
N ILE A 46 -1.92 4.75 4.60
CA ILE A 46 -2.02 5.02 3.17
C ILE A 46 -1.81 3.70 2.42
N ILE A 47 -2.77 3.33 1.59
CA ILE A 47 -2.67 2.16 0.72
C ILE A 47 -2.57 2.62 -0.74
N LEU A 48 -1.52 2.20 -1.43
CA LEU A 48 -1.26 2.53 -2.83
C LEU A 48 -1.46 1.27 -3.68
N THR A 49 -2.26 1.37 -4.74
CA THR A 49 -2.44 0.29 -5.72
C THR A 49 -2.11 0.78 -7.12
N ASP A 50 -1.44 -0.08 -7.89
CA ASP A 50 -1.02 0.17 -9.27
C ASP A 50 -2.19 0.05 -10.27
N ILE A 51 -3.05 -0.95 -10.08
CA ILE A 51 -4.15 -1.26 -11.02
C ILE A 51 -5.49 -0.81 -10.44
N VAL A 52 -6.26 -0.09 -11.26
CA VAL A 52 -7.66 0.24 -11.00
C VAL A 52 -8.55 -0.96 -11.39
N GLY A 53 -9.47 -1.37 -10.51
CA GLY A 53 -10.50 -2.38 -10.78
C GLY A 53 -10.09 -3.84 -10.54
N GLY A 54 -8.89 -4.09 -10.02
CA GLY A 54 -8.40 -5.44 -9.69
C GLY A 54 -8.65 -5.86 -8.24
N THR A 55 -8.34 -7.13 -7.93
CA THR A 55 -8.34 -7.69 -6.56
C THR A 55 -7.60 -6.80 -5.55
N PRO A 56 -6.40 -6.25 -5.84
CA PRO A 56 -5.71 -5.36 -4.91
C PRO A 56 -6.53 -4.12 -4.54
N MET A 57 -7.15 -3.45 -5.53
CA MET A 57 -8.01 -2.27 -5.30
C MET A 57 -9.25 -2.62 -4.47
N ASN A 58 -9.90 -3.75 -4.77
CA ASN A 58 -11.11 -4.15 -4.05
C ASN A 58 -10.81 -4.46 -2.57
N LEU A 59 -9.69 -5.14 -2.30
CA LEU A 59 -9.25 -5.42 -0.94
C LEU A 59 -8.83 -4.14 -0.22
N ALA A 60 -8.06 -3.25 -0.87
CA ALA A 60 -7.70 -1.95 -0.30
C ALA A 60 -8.94 -1.10 0.01
N SER A 61 -9.96 -1.11 -0.86
CA SER A 61 -11.21 -0.37 -0.66
C SER A 61 -11.99 -0.87 0.56
N SER A 62 -11.88 -2.15 0.90
CA SER A 62 -12.51 -2.69 2.11
C SER A 62 -11.94 -2.08 3.41
N GLN A 63 -10.69 -1.61 3.37
CA GLN A 63 -10.02 -0.97 4.51
C GLN A 63 -10.48 0.46 4.75
N LEU A 64 -11.16 1.10 3.80
CA LEU A 64 -11.74 2.45 3.96
C LEU A 64 -12.87 2.51 5.00
N THR A 65 -13.31 1.36 5.51
CA THR A 65 -14.23 1.30 6.65
C THR A 65 -13.56 1.71 7.97
N HIS A 66 -12.23 1.72 8.02
CA HIS A 66 -11.47 2.19 9.18
C HIS A 66 -11.22 3.70 9.11
N PRO A 67 -11.28 4.40 10.26
CA PRO A 67 -10.96 5.82 10.31
C PRO A 67 -9.48 6.04 9.95
N ASN A 68 -9.19 7.17 9.29
CA ASN A 68 -7.84 7.59 8.90
C ASN A 68 -7.13 6.62 7.92
N VAL A 69 -7.88 5.88 7.11
CA VAL A 69 -7.34 5.13 5.97
C VAL A 69 -7.56 5.92 4.68
N PHE A 70 -6.50 6.06 3.89
CA PHE A 70 -6.55 6.70 2.58
C PHE A 70 -6.04 5.73 1.50
N CYS A 71 -6.80 5.58 0.42
CA CYS A 71 -6.43 4.71 -0.69
C CYS A 71 -6.21 5.53 -1.95
N LEU A 72 -5.05 5.33 -2.61
CA LEU A 72 -4.74 5.87 -3.92
C LEU A 72 -4.62 4.72 -4.92
N PHE A 73 -5.38 4.82 -6.01
CA PHE A 73 -5.44 3.80 -7.06
C PHE A 73 -4.84 4.36 -8.36
N GLY A 74 -4.23 3.48 -9.18
CA GLY A 74 -3.58 3.90 -10.41
C GLY A 74 -2.25 4.63 -10.15
N PHE A 75 -1.59 4.28 -9.06
CA PHE A 75 -0.37 4.94 -8.62
C PHE A 75 0.82 4.59 -9.51
N GLU A 76 1.53 5.62 -9.97
CA GLU A 76 2.81 5.50 -10.66
C GLU A 76 3.95 6.01 -9.77
N PHE A 77 5.12 5.39 -9.92
CA PHE A 77 6.30 5.59 -9.07
C PHE A 77 6.74 7.06 -8.90
N THR A 78 6.44 7.94 -9.85
CA THR A 78 6.69 9.39 -9.79
C THR A 78 6.11 10.07 -8.55
N PHE A 79 5.05 9.53 -7.95
CA PHE A 79 4.45 10.11 -6.75
C PHE A 79 5.25 9.86 -5.46
N ILE A 80 6.10 8.82 -5.40
CA ILE A 80 6.87 8.48 -4.18
C ILE A 80 7.80 9.63 -3.77
N ALA A 81 8.39 10.32 -4.75
CA ALA A 81 9.29 11.43 -4.50
C ALA A 81 8.59 12.63 -3.85
N ARG A 82 7.26 12.76 -3.99
CA ARG A 82 6.53 13.95 -3.54
C ARG A 82 5.83 13.77 -2.19
N SER A 83 5.59 12.53 -1.74
CA SER A 83 5.01 12.26 -0.41
C SER A 83 6.05 12.18 0.70
N ALA A 84 7.32 11.93 0.38
CA ALA A 84 8.42 11.88 1.35
C ALA A 84 8.96 13.28 1.74
N ASP A 85 8.50 14.33 1.06
CA ASP A 85 8.99 15.71 1.14
C ASP A 85 7.98 16.69 1.78
N GLU A 86 7.08 16.22 2.66
CA GLU A 86 6.30 17.11 3.51
C GLU A 86 6.96 17.27 4.89
N PRO A 87 7.13 18.51 5.39
CA PRO A 87 7.83 18.82 6.65
C PRO A 87 7.10 18.34 7.91
#